data_AF-A0A355CF87-F1
#
_entry.id   AF-A0A355CF87-F1
#
_cell.length_a   1.000
_cell.length_b   1.000
_cell.length_c   1.000
_cell.angle_alpha   90.00
_cell.angle_beta   90.00
_cell.angle_gamma   90.00
#
_symmetry.space_group_name_H-M   'P 1'
#
loop_
_entity.id
_entity.type
_entity.pdbx_description
1 polymer ?
#
loop_
_entity_poly.entity_id
_entity_poly.type
_entity_poly.pdbx_seq_one_letter_code
_entity_poly.pdbx_strand_id
1 'polypeptide(L)' 'MEQFMDANSGMASRIAYKIEFPDYNGEELHQIFLSMCQGDGWICPPDVSARLQAVLMAAYQNRGR' A
#
# COMPACT_ATOMS: atom_id res chain seq x y z
N MET A 1 6.57 -8.53 -11.89
CA MET A 1 7.34 -9.62 -11.25
C MET A 1 7.30 -10.89 -12.10
N GLU A 2 6.14 -11.32 -12.60
CA GLU A 2 6.04 -12.46 -13.55
C GLU A 2 6.95 -12.32 -14.78
N GLN A 3 6.91 -11.18 -15.46
CA GLN A 3 7.76 -10.91 -16.63
C GLN A 3 9.28 -11.06 -16.36
N PHE A 4 9.74 -10.85 -15.12
CA PHE A 4 11.14 -11.03 -14.75
C PHE A 4 11.49 -12.51 -14.52
N MET A 5 10.53 -13.31 -14.03
CA MET A 5 10.69 -14.76 -13.89
C MET A 5 10.70 -15.46 -15.25
N ASP A 6 9.88 -14.99 -16.18
CA ASP A 6 9.76 -15.57 -17.52
C ASP A 6 10.98 -15.30 -18.41
N ALA A 7 11.84 -14.36 -18.01
CA ALA A 7 13.08 -14.05 -18.72
C ALA A 7 14.09 -15.21 -18.70
N ASN A 8 14.00 -16.11 -17.70
CA ASN A 8 14.80 -17.33 -17.68
C ASN A 8 14.15 -18.42 -16.81
N SER A 9 13.77 -19.54 -17.43
CA SER A 9 13.10 -20.68 -16.78
C SER A 9 13.88 -21.28 -15.60
N GLY A 10 15.20 -21.09 -15.55
CA GLY A 10 16.04 -21.52 -14.43
C GLY A 10 15.90 -20.68 -13.15
N MET A 11 15.36 -19.46 -13.23
CA MET A 11 15.18 -18.58 -12.06
C MET A 11 14.03 -19.05 -11.16
N ALA A 12 12.93 -19.55 -11.76
CA ALA A 12 11.82 -20.13 -10.99
C ALA A 12 12.25 -21.33 -10.14
N SER A 13 13.21 -22.13 -10.63
CA SER A 13 13.79 -23.26 -9.89
C SER A 13 14.65 -22.85 -8.69
N ARG A 14 15.25 -21.66 -8.72
CA ARG A 14 16.19 -21.18 -7.67
C ARG A 14 15.53 -20.32 -6.61
N ILE A 15 14.33 -19.81 -6.87
CA ILE A 15 13.52 -19.09 -5.88
C ILE A 15 12.62 -20.11 -5.17
N ALA A 16 13.06 -20.56 -4.00
CA ALA A 16 12.34 -21.56 -3.22
C ALA A 16 10.99 -21.06 -2.67
N TYR A 17 10.86 -19.74 -2.45
CA TYR A 17 9.68 -19.12 -1.87
C TYR A 17 9.31 -17.83 -2.60
N LYS A 18 8.04 -17.70 -2.96
CA LYS A 18 7.46 -16.45 -3.44
C LYS A 18 6.71 -15.82 -2.27
N ILE A 19 7.19 -14.69 -1.77
CA ILE A 19 6.49 -13.90 -0.76
C ILE A 19 5.77 -12.78 -1.50
N GLU A 20 4.45 -12.72 -1.33
CA GLU A 20 3.64 -11.65 -1.91
C GLU A 20 3.55 -10.49 -0.90
N PHE A 21 3.86 -9.29 -1.39
CA PHE A 21 3.71 -8.05 -0.64
C PHE A 21 2.51 -7.31 -1.24
N PRO A 22 1.29 -7.49 -0.69
CA PRO A 22 0.14 -6.76 -1.19
C PRO A 22 0.30 -5.26 -0.91
N ASP A 23 -0.29 -4.43 -1.77
CA ASP A 23 -0.41 -3.00 -1.46
C ASP A 23 -1.24 -2.81 -0.18
N TYR A 24 -0.87 -1.80 0.61
CA TYR A 24 -1.70 -1.33 1.71
C TYR A 24 -3.08 -0.91 1.22
N ASN A 25 -4.10 -1.27 1.98
CA ASN A 25 -5.46 -0.80 1.75
C ASN A 25 -5.63 0.65 2.22
N GLY A 26 -6.74 1.28 1.84
CA GLY A 26 -7.00 2.69 2.17
C GLY A 26 -7.02 3.00 3.67
N GLU A 27 -7.42 2.05 4.52
CA GLU A 27 -7.42 2.19 5.98
C GLU A 27 -5.99 2.10 6.53
N GLU A 28 -5.20 1.15 6.06
CA GLU A 28 -3.78 1.02 6.44
C GLU A 28 -2.97 2.26 6.04
N LEU A 29 -3.21 2.80 4.84
CA LEU A 29 -2.59 4.05 4.39
C LEU A 29 -2.99 5.25 5.27
N HIS A 30 -4.25 5.30 5.71
CA HIS A 30 -4.72 6.34 6.63
C HIS A 30 -4.04 6.24 7.99
N GLN A 31 -3.87 5.03 8.53
CA GLN A 31 -3.13 4.81 9.78
C GLN A 31 -1.66 5.21 9.65
N ILE A 32 -1.00 4.86 8.55
CA ILE A 32 0.39 5.27 8.26
C ILE A 32 0.49 6.80 8.26
N PHE A 33 -0.41 7.49 7.57
CA PHE A 33 -0.45 8.95 7.54
C PHE A 33 -0.60 9.57 8.94
N LEU A 34 -1.49 9.03 9.78
CA LEU A 34 -1.66 9.51 11.15
C LEU A 34 -0.41 9.28 12.00
N SER A 35 0.26 8.13 11.82
CA SER A 35 1.53 7.82 12.49
C SER A 35 2.62 8.82 12.10
N MET A 36 2.71 9.19 10.81
CA MET A 36 3.63 10.23 10.34
C MET A 36 3.33 11.60 10.96
N CYS A 37 2.05 12.00 10.99
CA CYS A 37 1.66 13.26 11.64
C CYS A 37 2.08 13.29 13.12
N GLN A 38 1.84 12.21 13.85
CA GLN A 38 2.24 12.10 15.26
C GLN A 38 3.75 12.17 15.43
N GLY A 39 4.52 11.49 14.56
CA GLY A 39 5.98 11.52 14.58
C GLY A 39 6.57 12.91 14.38
N ASP A 40 5.96 13.73 13.52
CA ASP A 40 6.39 15.09 13.19
C ASP A 40 5.74 16.16 14.10
N GLY A 41 4.94 15.77 15.09
CA GLY A 41 4.24 16.67 16.00
C GLY A 41 3.07 17.43 15.36
N TRP A 42 2.57 16.96 14.21
CA TRP A 42 1.41 17.53 13.53
C TRP A 42 0.11 16.96 14.07
N ILE A 43 -0.89 17.82 14.17
CA ILE A 43 -2.26 17.42 14.51
C ILE A 43 -3.06 17.34 13.23
N CYS A 44 -3.64 16.17 12.94
CA CYS A 44 -4.61 16.01 11.86
C CYS A 44 -6.02 16.29 12.43
N PRO A 45 -6.70 17.37 12.01
CA PRO A 45 -8.06 17.65 12.46
C PRO A 45 -9.04 16.51 12.12
N PRO A 46 -10.06 16.25 12.94
CA PRO A 46 -10.97 15.12 12.73
C PRO A 46 -11.70 15.11 11.38
N ASP A 47 -12.10 16.29 10.89
CA ASP A 47 -12.76 16.47 9.60
C ASP A 47 -11.82 16.18 8.42
N VAL A 48 -10.56 16.61 8.52
CA VAL A 48 -9.50 16.32 7.55
C VAL A 48 -9.20 14.83 7.54
N SER A 49 -9.07 14.22 8.72
CA SER A 49 -8.81 12.79 8.87
C SER A 49 -9.92 11.95 8.22
N ALA A 50 -11.18 12.27 8.50
CA ALA A 50 -12.32 11.56 7.92
C ALA A 50 -12.39 11.71 6.39
N ARG A 51 -12.15 12.92 5.88
CA ARG A 51 -12.13 13.16 4.42
C ARG A 51 -10.98 12.43 3.75
N LEU A 52 -9.79 12.44 4.35
CA LEU A 52 -8.62 11.74 3.81
C LEU A 52 -8.86 10.22 3.77
N GLN A 53 -9.43 9.65 4.83
CA GLN A 53 -9.78 8.23 4.87
C GLN A 53 -10.71 7.86 3.70
N ALA A 54 -11.76 8.65 3.46
CA ALA A 54 -12.68 8.41 2.35
C ALA A 54 -11.98 8.48 0.98
N VAL A 55 -11.08 9.44 0.78
CA VAL A 55 -10.28 9.57 -0.46
C VAL A 55 -9.37 8.37 -0.66
N LEU A 56 -8.66 7.92 0.38
CA LEU A 56 -7.76 6.77 0.31
C LEU A 56 -8.50 5.46 0.05
N MET A 57 -9.67 5.26 0.69
CA MET A 57 -10.54 4.11 0.42
C MET A 57 -11.01 4.13 -1.04
N ALA A 58 -11.49 5.26 -1.54
CA ALA A 58 -11.94 5.39 -2.93
C ALA A 58 -10.80 5.17 -3.93
N ALA A 59 -9.59 5.67 -3.64
CA ALA A 59 -8.41 5.46 -4.48
C ALA A 59 -8.04 3.98 -4.56
N TYR A 60 -8.04 3.28 -3.42
CA TYR A 60 -7.76 1.85 -3.37
C TYR A 60 -8.82 1.03 -4.14
N GLN A 61 -10.10 1.37 -4.00
CA GLN A 61 -11.19 0.68 -4.69
C GLN A 61 -11.17 0.89 -6.21
N ASN A 62 -10.68 2.05 -6.67
CA ASN A 62 -10.60 2.38 -8.09
C ASN A 62 -9.22 2.10 -8.70
N ARG A 63 -8.31 1.43 -7.98
CA ARG A 63 -6.98 1.13 -8.49
C ARG A 63 -7.04 0.25 -9.74
N GLY A 64 -6.21 0.55 -10.73
CA GLY A 64 -6.12 -0.23 -11.98
C GLY A 64 -7.20 0.07 -13.03
N ARG A 65 -8.05 1.08 -12.81
CA ARG A 65 -8.80 1.77 -13.87
C ARG A 65 -7.93 2.84 -14.52
#